data_AF-A0A965Z0A1-F1
#
_entry.id   AF-A0A965Z0A1-F1
#
_cell.length_a   1.000
_cell.length_b   1.000
_cell.length_c   1.000
_cell.angle_alpha   90.00
_cell.angle_beta   90.00
_cell.angle_gamma   90.00
#
_symmetry.space_group_name_H-M   'P 1'
#
loop_
_entity.id
_entity.type
_entity.pdbx_description
1 polymer ?
#
loop_
_entity_poly.entity_id
_entity_poly.type
_entity_poly.pdbx_seq_one_letter_code
_entity_poly.pdbx_strand_id
1 'polypeptide(L)'
;MPVINTTSKNLSTYKTKMFRDVVRLVENAITDVQILAMRDAPKFVNIDKKFTNKGLTGEVGVMGEMEGNHIAAYIEFGTGLSAREILAPYPQWIKDIAHEFYVNGQGKLKGKPYLYNNFLVIAEKFKRDLKELVDGQSNGD
;
A
#
# COMPACT_ATOMS: atom_id res chain seq x y z
N MET A 1 13.11 44.86 -26.05
CA MET A 1 11.79 44.43 -25.52
C MET A 1 12.06 43.42 -24.41
N PRO A 2 11.48 43.56 -23.20
CA PRO A 2 11.64 42.56 -22.15
C PRO A 2 10.93 41.26 -22.57
N VAL A 3 11.58 40.12 -22.38
CA VAL A 3 10.99 38.79 -22.60
C VAL A 3 9.86 38.61 -21.59
N ILE A 4 8.62 38.51 -22.07
CA ILE A 4 7.47 38.20 -21.21
C ILE A 4 7.61 36.73 -20.80
N ASN A 5 7.90 36.49 -19.53
CA ASN A 5 8.15 35.16 -18.99
C ASN A 5 6.84 34.37 -18.77
N THR A 6 6.21 33.96 -19.88
CA THR A 6 5.01 33.10 -19.87
C THR A 6 5.37 31.63 -19.65
N THR A 7 6.52 31.18 -20.15
CA THR A 7 6.99 29.79 -20.06
C THR A 7 7.26 29.33 -18.63
N SER A 8 7.87 30.17 -17.78
CA SER A 8 8.11 29.79 -16.37
C SER A 8 6.82 29.69 -15.55
N LYS A 9 5.81 30.50 -15.88
CA LYS A 9 4.50 30.47 -15.21
C LYS A 9 3.70 29.22 -15.58
N ASN A 10 3.76 28.80 -16.84
CA ASN A 10 3.15 27.55 -17.30
C ASN A 10 3.84 26.33 -16.67
N LEU A 11 5.18 26.32 -16.64
CA LEU A 11 5.95 25.25 -16.00
C LEU A 11 5.67 25.13 -14.49
N SER A 12 5.51 26.26 -13.78
CA SER A 12 5.16 26.28 -12.36
C SER A 12 3.75 25.73 -12.09
N THR A 13 2.79 26.14 -12.91
CA THR A 13 1.41 25.63 -12.85
C THR A 13 1.38 24.11 -13.13
N TYR A 14 2.11 23.68 -14.16
CA TYR A 14 2.26 22.28 -14.54
C TYR A 14 2.83 21.44 -13.39
N LYS A 15 3.95 21.87 -12.81
CA LYS A 15 4.58 21.20 -11.66
C LYS A 15 3.63 21.10 -10.46
N THR A 16 2.89 22.17 -10.18
CA THR A 16 1.96 22.21 -9.04
C THR A 16 0.78 21.26 -9.24
N LYS A 17 0.23 21.19 -10.45
CA LYS A 17 -0.86 20.26 -10.79
C LYS A 17 -0.38 18.81 -10.73
N MET A 18 0.73 18.50 -11.37
CA MET A 18 1.33 17.16 -11.35
C MET A 18 1.60 16.69 -9.92
N PHE A 19 2.21 17.54 -9.10
CA PHE A 19 2.45 17.23 -7.69
C PHE A 19 1.15 16.90 -6.94
N ARG A 20 0.10 17.72 -7.11
CA ARG A 20 -1.20 17.50 -6.46
C ARG A 20 -1.85 16.19 -6.91
N ASP A 21 -1.79 15.88 -8.20
CA ASP A 21 -2.43 14.67 -8.74
C ASP A 21 -1.68 13.41 -8.30
N VAL A 22 -0.34 13.45 -8.22
CA VAL A 22 0.46 12.36 -7.63
C VAL A 22 0.13 12.16 -6.15
N VAL A 23 0.06 13.23 -5.35
CA VAL A 23 -0.31 13.14 -3.93
C VAL A 23 -1.70 12.50 -3.77
N ARG A 24 -2.70 12.96 -4.54
CA ARG A 24 -4.04 12.37 -4.51
C ARG A 24 -4.02 10.88 -4.88
N LEU A 25 -3.19 10.50 -5.86
CA LEU A 25 -3.07 9.11 -6.28
C LEU A 25 -2.51 8.23 -5.15
N VAL A 26 -1.48 8.71 -4.43
CA VAL A 26 -0.93 8.02 -3.24
C VAL A 26 -1.99 7.90 -2.15
N GLU A 27 -2.68 9.00 -1.83
CA GLU A 27 -3.72 9.05 -0.80
C GLU A 27 -4.88 8.08 -1.09
N ASN A 28 -5.33 8.05 -2.34
CA ASN A 28 -6.39 7.15 -2.79
C ASN A 28 -5.94 5.69 -2.72
N ALA A 29 -4.75 5.36 -3.23
CA ALA A 29 -4.25 3.98 -3.22
C ALA A 29 -4.16 3.43 -1.80
N ILE A 30 -3.57 4.18 -0.87
CA ILE A 30 -3.42 3.74 0.52
C ILE A 30 -4.78 3.67 1.23
N THR A 31 -5.71 4.56 0.89
CA THR A 31 -7.09 4.49 1.37
C THR A 31 -7.82 3.26 0.87
N ASP A 32 -7.67 2.92 -0.41
CA ASP A 32 -8.29 1.73 -1.01
C ASP A 32 -7.75 0.45 -0.35
N VAL A 33 -6.43 0.38 -0.08
CA VAL A 33 -5.84 -0.75 0.66
C VAL A 33 -6.48 -0.89 2.03
N GLN A 34 -6.59 0.21 2.79
CA GLN A 34 -7.20 0.18 4.12
C GLN A 34 -8.65 -0.32 4.05
N ILE A 35 -9.48 0.21 3.14
CA ILE A 35 -10.89 -0.16 3.02
C ILE A 35 -11.05 -1.65 2.70
N LEU A 36 -10.29 -2.14 1.71
CA LEU A 36 -10.35 -3.55 1.31
C LEU A 36 -9.82 -4.47 2.41
N ALA A 37 -8.71 -4.10 3.05
CA ALA A 37 -8.15 -4.88 4.14
C ALA A 37 -9.10 -4.94 5.34
N MET A 38 -9.73 -3.82 5.74
CA MET A 38 -10.72 -3.79 6.84
C MET A 38 -11.95 -4.65 6.54
N ARG A 39 -12.38 -4.70 5.26
CA ARG A 39 -13.51 -5.54 4.84
C ARG A 39 -13.19 -7.03 4.99
N ASP A 40 -11.97 -7.42 4.65
CA ASP A 40 -11.57 -8.83 4.59
C ASP A 40 -11.04 -9.34 5.95
N ALA A 41 -10.54 -8.44 6.79
CA ALA A 41 -10.00 -8.72 8.12
C ALA A 41 -11.08 -9.14 9.14
N PRO A 42 -10.71 -9.88 10.20
CA PRO A 42 -11.57 -10.08 11.36
C PRO A 42 -11.92 -8.76 12.06
N LYS A 43 -13.12 -8.67 12.66
CA LYS A 43 -13.64 -7.44 13.31
C LYS A 43 -12.77 -6.85 14.43
N PHE A 44 -11.89 -7.65 15.03
CA PHE A 44 -11.00 -7.20 16.10
C PHE A 44 -9.66 -6.67 15.58
N VAL A 45 -9.34 -6.88 14.30
CA VAL A 45 -8.14 -6.33 13.67
C VAL A 45 -8.45 -4.91 13.23
N ASN A 46 -7.79 -3.94 13.87
CA ASN A 46 -7.89 -2.55 13.46
C ASN A 46 -6.78 -2.23 12.45
N ILE A 47 -7.13 -1.61 11.33
CA ILE A 47 -6.18 -1.25 10.26
C ILE A 47 -6.24 0.25 10.07
N ASP A 48 -5.09 0.89 10.17
CA ASP A 48 -4.98 2.33 9.99
C ASP A 48 -3.94 2.69 8.94
N LYS A 49 -3.99 3.94 8.51
CA LYS A 49 -3.07 4.52 7.54
C LYS A 49 -2.55 5.86 8.03
N LYS A 50 -1.35 6.20 7.58
CA LYS A 50 -0.76 7.52 7.81
C LYS A 50 -0.09 8.03 6.56
N PHE A 51 -0.11 9.34 6.40
CA PHE A 51 0.54 10.04 5.29
C PHE A 51 1.63 10.96 5.81
N THR A 52 2.79 10.88 5.19
CA THR A 52 3.97 11.71 5.50
C THR A 52 4.47 12.37 4.21
N ASN A 53 5.52 13.19 4.29
CA ASN A 53 6.12 13.84 3.12
C ASN A 53 5.12 14.62 2.24
N LYS A 54 4.21 15.38 2.87
CA LYS A 54 3.13 16.12 2.19
C LYS A 54 2.20 15.22 1.35
N GLY A 55 1.97 13.98 1.80
CA GLY A 55 1.09 13.02 1.14
C GLY A 55 1.76 12.18 0.05
N LEU A 56 3.07 12.35 -0.19
CA LEU A 56 3.83 11.52 -1.13
C LEU A 56 4.22 10.14 -0.59
N THR A 57 4.11 9.96 0.72
CA THR A 57 4.39 8.68 1.36
C THR A 57 3.16 8.31 2.17
N GLY A 58 2.61 7.13 1.92
CA GLY A 58 1.54 6.59 2.74
C GLY A 58 1.90 5.20 3.22
N GLU A 59 1.57 4.94 4.48
CA GLU A 59 1.78 3.67 5.15
C GLU A 59 0.41 3.16 5.62
N VAL A 60 0.21 1.84 5.57
CA VAL A 60 -1.02 1.16 6.02
C VAL A 60 -0.62 -0.10 6.76
N GLY A 61 -1.25 -0.37 7.90
CA GLY A 61 -0.89 -1.51 8.74
C GLY A 61 -1.89 -1.79 9.85
N VAL A 62 -1.70 -2.93 10.52
CA VAL A 62 -2.47 -3.30 11.70
C VAL A 62 -2.05 -2.43 12.88
N MET A 63 -3.04 -1.87 13.59
CA MET A 63 -2.86 -1.11 14.82
C MET A 63 -2.97 -2.03 16.03
N GLY A 64 -1.99 -1.96 16.93
CA GLY A 64 -2.05 -2.69 18.21
C GLY A 64 -0.70 -2.79 18.90
N GLU A 65 -0.75 -3.18 20.18
CA GLU A 65 0.44 -3.64 20.91
C GLU A 65 0.98 -4.94 20.30
N MET A 66 2.26 -5.25 20.53
CA MET A 66 2.96 -6.38 19.89
C MET A 66 2.19 -7.72 19.98
N GLU A 67 1.48 -7.98 21.09
CA GLU A 67 0.67 -9.20 21.25
C GLU A 67 -0.55 -9.25 20.32
N GLY A 68 -1.23 -8.12 20.10
CA GLY A 68 -2.30 -7.98 19.12
C GLY A 68 -1.80 -8.15 17.68
N ASN A 69 -0.57 -7.71 17.42
CA ASN A 69 0.08 -7.87 16.11
C ASN A 69 0.44 -9.33 15.81
N HIS A 70 0.81 -10.13 16.82
CA HIS A 70 1.08 -11.56 16.62
C HIS A 70 -0.16 -12.32 16.14
N ILE A 71 -1.31 -12.13 16.80
CA ILE A 71 -2.55 -12.79 16.39
C ILE A 71 -2.99 -12.32 15.00
N ALA A 72 -2.89 -11.02 14.73
CA ALA A 72 -3.23 -10.47 13.42
C ALA A 72 -2.34 -11.04 12.30
N ALA A 73 -1.04 -11.22 12.56
CA ALA A 73 -0.09 -11.83 11.63
C ALA A 73 -0.35 -13.33 11.43
N TYR A 74 -0.64 -14.07 12.51
CA TYR A 74 -1.02 -15.48 12.41
C TYR A 74 -2.31 -15.68 11.61
N ILE A 75 -3.24 -14.72 11.67
CA ILE A 75 -4.43 -14.76 10.84
C ILE A 75 -4.11 -14.38 9.40
N GLU A 76 -3.32 -13.35 9.15
CA GLU A 76 -2.93 -12.96 7.78
C GLU A 76 -2.24 -14.11 7.05
N PHE A 77 -1.21 -14.69 7.69
CA PHE A 77 -0.32 -15.65 7.04
C PHE A 77 -0.70 -17.11 7.34
N GLY A 78 -1.41 -17.39 8.42
CA GLY A 78 -1.56 -18.75 8.94
C GLY A 78 -0.31 -19.20 9.70
N THR A 79 -0.27 -20.50 10.04
CA THR A 79 0.90 -21.13 10.68
C THR A 79 1.17 -22.50 10.05
N GLY A 80 2.39 -23.03 10.27
CA GLY A 80 2.80 -24.34 9.77
C GLY A 80 2.59 -24.50 8.27
N LEU A 81 1.90 -25.57 7.85
CA LEU A 81 1.64 -25.83 6.43
C LEU A 81 0.85 -24.70 5.75
N SER A 82 -0.14 -24.12 6.44
CA SER A 82 -0.95 -23.02 5.89
C SER A 82 -0.09 -21.80 5.56
N ALA A 83 0.87 -21.46 6.43
CA ALA A 83 1.79 -20.35 6.17
C ALA A 83 2.67 -20.63 4.95
N ARG A 84 3.18 -21.86 4.82
CA ARG A 84 3.99 -22.24 3.65
C ARG A 84 3.22 -22.06 2.34
N GLU A 85 1.95 -22.45 2.32
CA GLU A 85 1.10 -22.37 1.12
C GLU A 85 0.72 -20.92 0.80
N ILE A 86 0.29 -20.16 1.80
CA ILE A 86 -0.10 -18.75 1.63
C ILE A 86 1.08 -17.88 1.21
N LEU A 87 2.27 -18.12 1.78
CA LEU A 87 3.46 -17.34 1.49
C LEU A 87 4.15 -17.72 0.17
N ALA A 88 3.87 -18.89 -0.41
CA ALA A 88 4.52 -19.36 -1.63
C ALA A 88 4.49 -18.34 -2.79
N PRO A 89 3.34 -17.72 -3.14
CA PRO A 89 3.26 -16.76 -4.24
C PRO A 89 3.72 -15.34 -3.86
N TYR A 90 3.95 -15.04 -2.58
CA TYR A 90 4.29 -13.68 -2.18
C TYR A 90 5.75 -13.31 -2.52
N PRO A 91 6.03 -12.01 -2.71
CA PRO A 91 7.41 -11.51 -2.82
C PRO A 91 8.18 -11.69 -1.51
N GLN A 92 9.50 -11.75 -1.61
CA GLN A 92 10.38 -12.07 -0.47
C GLN A 92 10.18 -11.12 0.72
N TRP A 93 10.02 -9.82 0.49
CA TRP A 93 9.84 -8.85 1.59
C TRP A 93 8.60 -9.12 2.45
N ILE A 94 7.52 -9.70 1.89
CA ILE A 94 6.34 -10.12 2.68
C ILE A 94 6.67 -11.39 3.48
N LYS A 95 7.45 -12.30 2.90
CA LYS A 95 7.90 -13.51 3.60
C LYS A 95 8.79 -13.13 4.77
N ASP A 96 9.67 -12.16 4.59
CA ASP A 96 10.57 -11.67 5.65
C ASP A 96 9.77 -11.10 6.83
N ILE A 97 8.73 -10.30 6.55
CA ILE A 97 7.82 -9.82 7.59
C ILE A 97 7.09 -10.99 8.26
N ALA A 98 6.56 -11.96 7.51
CA ALA A 98 5.90 -13.11 8.08
C ALA A 98 6.83 -13.97 8.96
N HIS A 99 8.13 -14.01 8.64
CA HIS A 99 9.15 -14.71 9.41
C HIS A 99 9.45 -14.07 10.76
N GLU A 100 9.19 -12.76 10.94
CA GLU A 100 9.30 -12.10 12.26
C GLU A 100 8.34 -12.72 13.30
N PHE A 101 7.26 -13.34 12.83
CA PHE A 101 6.25 -14.01 13.65
C PHE A 101 6.49 -15.52 13.79
N TYR A 102 7.54 -16.07 13.19
CA TYR A 102 7.78 -17.51 13.24
C TYR A 102 8.19 -17.97 14.64
N VAL A 103 7.58 -19.06 15.12
CA VAL A 103 7.93 -19.71 16.39
C VAL A 103 8.64 -21.05 16.17
N ASN A 104 7.92 -22.06 15.66
CA ASN A 104 8.45 -23.44 15.52
C ASN A 104 7.88 -24.23 14.34
N GLY A 105 6.98 -23.65 13.54
CA GLY A 105 6.36 -24.31 12.38
C GLY A 105 5.33 -25.41 12.68
N GLN A 106 5.01 -25.70 13.95
CA GLN A 106 4.06 -26.75 14.33
C GLN A 106 2.60 -26.27 14.43
N GLY A 107 2.38 -24.96 14.27
CA GLY A 107 1.04 -24.37 14.28
C GLY A 107 0.14 -24.91 13.17
N LYS A 108 -1.17 -24.88 13.41
CA LYS A 108 -2.21 -25.39 12.50
C LYS A 108 -3.27 -24.35 12.15
N LEU A 109 -3.07 -23.10 12.55
CA LEU A 109 -3.98 -22.02 12.21
C LEU A 109 -3.99 -21.81 10.71
N LYS A 110 -5.19 -21.86 10.11
CA LYS A 110 -5.40 -21.54 8.70
C LYS A 110 -5.40 -20.02 8.54
N GLY A 111 -4.53 -19.53 7.66
CA GLY A 111 -4.47 -18.11 7.35
C GLY A 111 -5.64 -17.66 6.48
N LYS A 112 -5.91 -16.36 6.53
CA LYS A 112 -6.90 -15.63 5.76
C LYS A 112 -6.27 -14.28 5.39
N PRO A 113 -5.55 -14.19 4.25
CA PRO A 113 -4.92 -12.95 3.83
C PRO A 113 -5.94 -11.82 3.65
N TYR A 114 -5.66 -10.66 4.23
CA TYR A 114 -6.48 -9.46 4.15
C TYR A 114 -5.65 -8.20 3.89
N LEU A 115 -4.41 -8.09 4.37
CA LEU A 115 -3.62 -6.86 4.22
C LEU A 115 -2.70 -6.90 3.01
N TYR A 116 -1.76 -7.83 2.98
CA TYR A 116 -0.69 -7.84 1.96
C TYR A 116 -1.22 -8.21 0.59
N ASN A 117 -2.22 -9.11 0.53
CA ASN A 117 -2.91 -9.43 -0.72
C ASN A 117 -3.56 -8.18 -1.35
N ASN A 118 -4.32 -7.44 -0.55
CA ASN A 118 -4.99 -6.21 -1.02
C ASN A 118 -3.97 -5.11 -1.36
N PHE A 119 -2.87 -5.00 -0.60
CA PHE A 119 -1.78 -4.10 -0.93
C PHE A 119 -1.17 -4.38 -2.31
N LEU A 120 -0.86 -5.64 -2.63
CA LEU A 120 -0.27 -6.00 -3.93
C LEU A 120 -1.23 -5.70 -5.09
N VAL A 121 -2.51 -5.99 -4.93
CA VAL A 121 -3.54 -5.67 -5.95
C VAL A 121 -3.59 -4.17 -6.21
N ILE A 122 -3.63 -3.36 -5.16
CA ILE A 122 -3.68 -1.90 -5.30
C ILE A 122 -2.35 -1.33 -5.78
N ALA A 123 -1.20 -1.91 -5.42
CA ALA A 123 0.10 -1.47 -5.89
C ALA A 123 0.22 -1.58 -7.42
N GLU A 124 -0.28 -2.67 -8.02
CA GLU A 124 -0.31 -2.81 -9.48
C GLU A 124 -1.26 -1.80 -10.14
N LYS A 125 -2.42 -1.54 -9.52
CA LYS A 125 -3.32 -0.46 -9.96
C LYS A 125 -2.65 0.91 -9.89
N PHE A 126 -2.00 1.23 -8.78
CA PHE A 126 -1.29 2.49 -8.58
C PHE A 126 -0.20 2.70 -9.63
N LYS A 127 0.61 1.68 -9.96
CA LYS A 127 1.65 1.77 -11.00
C LYS A 127 1.05 2.15 -12.36
N ARG A 128 -0.07 1.52 -12.74
CA ARG A 128 -0.77 1.81 -13.98
C ARG A 128 -1.35 3.22 -13.98
N ASP A 129 -2.09 3.58 -12.93
CA ASP A 129 -2.73 4.89 -12.80
C ASP A 129 -1.68 6.03 -12.77
N LEU A 130 -0.50 5.79 -12.18
CA LEU A 130 0.63 6.72 -12.18
C LEU A 130 1.22 6.87 -13.59
N LYS A 131 1.39 5.76 -14.32
CA LYS A 131 1.85 5.79 -15.71
C LYS A 131 0.89 6.59 -16.59
N GLU A 132 -0.41 6.37 -16.46
CA GLU A 132 -1.44 7.11 -17.18
C GLU A 132 -1.43 8.60 -16.83
N LEU A 133 -1.20 8.96 -15.57
CA LEU A 133 -1.07 10.36 -15.15
C LEU A 133 0.13 11.05 -15.81
N VAL A 134 1.27 10.36 -15.90
CA VAL A 134 2.49 10.89 -16.53
C VAL A 134 2.34 10.96 -18.06
N ASP A 135 1.84 9.89 -18.69
CA ASP A 135 1.71 9.80 -20.15
C ASP A 135 0.56 10.69 -20.68
N GLY A 136 -0.57 10.72 -19.98
CA GLY A 136 -1.74 11.52 -20.34
C GLY A 136 -1.52 13.03 -20.22
N GLN A 137 -0.55 13.45 -19.41
CA GLN A 137 -0.09 14.84 -19.38
C GLN A 137 0.99 15.14 -20.44
N SER A 138 1.52 14.13 -21.15
CA SER A 138 2.51 14.29 -22.23
C SER A 138 1.88 14.48 -23.62
N ASN A 139 0.62 14.09 -23.79
CA ASN A 139 -0.14 14.21 -25.06
C ASN A 139 -1.08 15.44 -25.09
N GLY A 140 -0.96 16.35 -24.12
CA GLY A 140 -1.83 17.53 -23.95
C GLY A 140 -1.21 18.87 -24.35
N ASP A 141 -0.02 18.86 -24.98
CA ASP A 141 0.69 20.03 -25.50
C ASP A 141 0.62 20.11 -27.03
#